data_AF-A0A379TN28-F1
#
_entry.id   AF-A0A379TN28-F1
#
_cell.length_a   1.000
_cell.length_b   1.000
_cell.length_c   1.000
_cell.angle_alpha   90.00
_cell.angle_beta   90.00
_cell.angle_gamma   90.00
#
_symmetry.space_group_name_H-M   'P 1'
#
loop_
_entity.id
_entity.type
_entity.pdbx_description
1 polymer ?
#
loop_
_entity_poly.entity_id
_entity_poly.type
_entity_poly.pdbx_seq_one_letter_code
_entity_poly.pdbx_strand_id
1 'polypeptide(L)'
;MTTNLSGYNFAYLDEQTKRMIRRAILKAVAIPGYQVPFGGREMPMPYGWGTGGIQLTASVIGEADVLKVIDQGRTTPPTRCLSATSSSASRA
;
A
#
# COMPACT_ATOMS: atom_id res chain seq x y z
N MET A 1 15.59 -0.12 -15.17
CA MET A 1 14.74 -1.19 -14.58
C MET A 1 15.02 -1.20 -13.09
N THR A 2 14.11 -0.69 -12.28
CA THR A 2 14.23 -0.60 -10.81
C THR A 2 13.97 -1.98 -10.21
N THR A 3 15.01 -2.61 -9.68
CA THR A 3 14.91 -3.90 -8.99
C THR A 3 14.44 -3.67 -7.55
N ASN A 4 13.31 -4.27 -7.18
CA ASN A 4 12.81 -4.23 -5.82
C ASN A 4 13.75 -5.06 -4.91
N LEU A 5 14.50 -4.38 -4.06
CA LEU A 5 15.59 -4.94 -3.24
C LEU A 5 15.13 -5.93 -2.15
N SER A 6 13.82 -6.08 -1.96
CA SER A 6 13.24 -6.88 -0.88
C SER A 6 12.94 -8.34 -1.26
N GLY A 7 12.97 -8.70 -2.54
CA GLY A 7 12.51 -10.01 -3.03
C GLY A 7 10.99 -10.21 -2.97
N TYR A 8 10.23 -9.24 -2.45
CA TYR A 8 8.78 -9.21 -2.47
C TYR A 8 8.25 -8.40 -3.66
N ASN A 9 6.99 -8.63 -4.02
CA ASN A 9 6.30 -7.77 -4.98
C ASN A 9 6.23 -6.32 -4.46
N PHE A 10 6.10 -5.37 -5.38
CA PHE A 10 5.87 -3.98 -5.01
C PHE A 10 4.65 -3.87 -4.08
N ALA A 11 4.77 -3.12 -2.99
CA ALA A 11 3.76 -3.02 -1.95
C ALA A 11 3.31 -4.38 -1.34
N TYR A 12 4.21 -5.37 -1.30
CA TYR A 12 4.05 -6.70 -0.68
C TYR A 12 3.06 -7.64 -1.38
N LEU A 13 1.87 -7.18 -1.73
CA LEU A 13 0.81 -7.99 -2.33
C LEU A 13 1.13 -8.43 -3.76
N ASP A 14 0.64 -9.61 -4.13
CA ASP A 14 0.62 -10.07 -5.51
C ASP A 14 -0.45 -9.33 -6.35
N GLU A 15 -0.27 -9.34 -7.67
CA GLU A 15 -1.15 -8.60 -8.57
C GLU A 15 -2.58 -9.16 -8.66
N GLN A 16 -2.79 -10.46 -8.37
CA GLN A 16 -4.13 -11.04 -8.34
C GLN A 16 -4.90 -10.50 -7.14
N THR A 17 -4.27 -10.47 -5.96
CA THR A 17 -4.86 -9.91 -4.73
C THR A 17 -5.16 -8.43 -4.92
N LYS A 18 -4.23 -7.64 -5.46
CA LYS A 18 -4.47 -6.22 -5.78
C LYS A 18 -5.61 -6.03 -6.78
N ARG A 19 -5.69 -6.86 -7.83
CA ARG A 19 -6.77 -6.81 -8.83
C ARG A 19 -8.14 -7.07 -8.20
N MET A 20 -8.22 -8.03 -7.28
CA MET A 20 -9.45 -8.33 -6.55
C MET A 20 -9.86 -7.15 -5.64
N ILE A 21 -8.92 -6.61 -4.87
CA ILE A 21 -9.17 -5.45 -3.99
C ILE A 21 -9.61 -4.23 -4.81
N ARG A 22 -8.94 -3.92 -5.93
CA ARG A 22 -9.33 -2.83 -6.84
C ARG A 22 -10.77 -2.97 -7.35
N ARG A 23 -11.21 -4.19 -7.67
CA ARG A 23 -12.62 -4.45 -8.06
C ARG A 23 -13.59 -4.22 -6.91
N ALA A 24 -13.21 -4.60 -5.68
CA ALA A 24 -14.02 -4.33 -4.49
C ALA A 24 -14.13 -2.83 -4.21
N ILE A 25 -13.02 -2.08 -4.35
CA ILE A 25 -13.00 -0.62 -4.24
C ILE A 25 -13.94 0.02 -5.25
N LEU A 26 -13.88 -0.38 -6.53
CA LEU A 26 -14.77 0.16 -7.57
C LEU A 26 -16.26 -0.09 -7.25
N LYS A 27 -16.60 -1.26 -6.68
CA LYS A 27 -17.97 -1.53 -6.21
C LYS A 27 -18.34 -0.64 -5.01
N ALA A 28 -17.42 -0.43 -4.07
CA ALA A 28 -17.68 0.37 -2.87
C ALA A 28 -17.90 1.85 -3.22
N VAL A 29 -17.18 2.36 -4.23
CA VAL A 29 -17.39 3.72 -4.76
C VAL A 29 -18.73 3.82 -5.49
N ALA A 30 -19.11 2.80 -6.26
CA ALA A 30 -20.38 2.78 -7.00
C ALA A 30 -21.62 2.60 -6.09
N ILE A 31 -21.45 2.09 -4.86
CA ILE A 31 -22.54 1.84 -3.92
C ILE A 31 -22.17 2.48 -2.56
N PRO A 32 -22.36 3.80 -2.40
CA PRO A 32 -21.98 4.52 -1.20
C PRO A 32 -22.64 3.94 0.06
N GLY A 33 -21.85 3.74 1.12
CA GLY A 33 -22.31 3.19 2.40
C GLY A 33 -22.44 1.67 2.45
N TYR A 34 -22.33 0.97 1.31
CA TYR A 34 -22.33 -0.49 1.28
C TYR A 34 -20.93 -1.06 1.60
N GLN A 35 -20.85 -1.92 2.60
CA GLN A 35 -19.63 -2.60 2.99
C GLN A 35 -19.34 -3.76 2.04
N VAL A 36 -18.51 -3.52 1.03
CA VAL A 36 -18.15 -4.54 0.05
C VAL A 36 -17.21 -5.57 0.69
N PRO A 37 -17.61 -6.86 0.77
CA PRO A 37 -16.71 -7.91 1.23
C PRO A 37 -15.57 -8.11 0.21
N PHE A 38 -14.36 -8.31 0.70
CA PHE A 38 -13.20 -8.66 -0.12
C PHE A 38 -12.36 -9.75 0.57
N GLY A 39 -11.68 -10.57 -0.24
CA GLY A 39 -10.86 -11.67 0.25
C GLY A 39 -9.51 -11.19 0.76
N GLY A 40 -9.47 -10.66 1.98
CA GLY A 40 -8.24 -10.22 2.63
C GLY A 40 -7.21 -11.34 2.77
N ARG A 41 -5.93 -10.98 2.75
CA ARG A 41 -4.81 -11.91 2.99
C ARG A 41 -4.23 -11.71 4.39
N GLU A 42 -3.54 -12.74 4.86
CA GLU A 42 -2.64 -12.61 5.99
C GLU A 42 -1.55 -11.59 5.63
N MET A 43 -1.27 -10.70 6.57
CA MET A 43 -0.25 -9.68 6.47
C MET A 43 0.79 -9.95 7.57
N PRO A 44 2.01 -9.42 7.46
CA PRO A 44 3.04 -9.54 8.50
C PRO A 44 2.73 -8.61 9.70
N MET A 45 1.50 -8.68 10.19
CA MET A 45 0.93 -7.90 11.30
C MET A 45 -0.33 -8.61 11.81
N PRO A 46 -0.60 -8.63 13.12
CA PRO A 46 -1.81 -9.26 13.66
C PRO A 46 -3.09 -8.63 13.12
N TYR A 47 -4.13 -9.44 12.95
CA TYR A 47 -5.48 -8.92 12.69
C TYR A 47 -5.91 -7.94 13.80
N GLY A 48 -6.66 -6.90 13.41
CA GLY A 48 -7.06 -5.82 14.31
C GLY A 48 -6.10 -4.62 14.35
N TRP A 49 -4.88 -4.75 13.82
CA TRP A 49 -3.89 -3.66 13.78
C TRP A 49 -3.91 -2.84 12.47
N GLY A 50 -5.04 -2.85 11.76
CA GLY A 50 -5.20 -2.07 10.52
C GLY A 50 -4.79 -2.80 9.23
N THR A 51 -4.70 -4.13 9.24
CA THR A 51 -4.34 -4.96 8.07
C THR A 51 -5.21 -4.68 6.84
N GLY A 52 -6.50 -4.39 7.02
CA GLY A 52 -7.39 -3.99 5.93
C GLY A 52 -6.97 -2.67 5.27
N GLY A 53 -6.63 -1.65 6.07
CA GLY A 53 -6.15 -0.36 5.56
C GLY A 53 -4.82 -0.46 4.82
N ILE A 54 -3.93 -1.33 5.30
CA ILE A 54 -2.65 -1.62 4.63
C ILE A 54 -2.90 -2.30 3.27
N GLN A 55 -3.80 -3.28 3.20
CA GLN A 55 -4.13 -3.96 1.94
C GLN A 55 -4.77 -3.02 0.90
N LEU A 56 -5.59 -2.08 1.35
CA LEU A 56 -6.14 -1.01 0.50
C LEU A 56 -5.01 -0.10 -0.02
N THR A 57 -4.17 0.40 0.87
CA THR A 57 -3.01 1.25 0.51
C THR A 57 -2.11 0.56 -0.50
N ALA A 58 -1.74 -0.70 -0.25
CA ALA A 58 -0.89 -1.50 -1.12
C ALA A 58 -1.50 -1.76 -2.52
N SER A 59 -2.83 -1.69 -2.63
CA SER A 59 -3.53 -1.89 -3.90
C SER A 59 -3.67 -0.59 -4.72
N VAL A 60 -3.53 0.57 -4.08
CA VAL A 60 -3.73 1.89 -4.69
C VAL A 60 -2.42 2.64 -4.93
N ILE A 61 -1.44 2.53 -4.02
CA ILE A 61 -0.21 3.30 -4.05
C ILE A 61 0.64 3.03 -5.31
N GLY A 62 1.23 4.08 -5.87
CA GLY A 62 2.21 4.04 -6.96
C GLY A 62 3.59 4.53 -6.51
N GLU A 63 4.60 4.30 -7.35
CA GLU A 63 6.01 4.66 -7.04
C GLU A 63 6.25 6.17 -6.86
N ALA A 64 5.40 7.00 -7.48
CA ALA A 64 5.52 8.46 -7.42
C ALA A 64 4.74 9.09 -6.25
N ASP A 65 3.98 8.30 -5.48
CA ASP A 65 3.13 8.83 -4.43
C ASP A 65 3.93 9.23 -3.17
N VAL A 66 3.40 10.22 -2.47
CA VAL A 66 3.88 10.58 -1.12
C VAL A 66 2.88 10.07 -0.11
N LEU A 67 3.25 8.99 0.60
CA LEU A 67 2.37 8.37 1.59
C LEU A 67 2.43 9.12 2.92
N LYS A 68 1.26 9.51 3.43
CA LYS A 68 1.08 10.01 4.80
C LYS A 68 0.28 8.99 5.60
N VAL A 69 0.87 8.49 6.69
CA VAL A 69 0.20 7.58 7.64
C VAL A 69 0.05 8.31 8.96
N ILE A 70 -1.15 8.27 9.53
CA ILE A 70 -1.49 8.93 10.78
C ILE A 70 -2.18 7.91 11.66
N ASP A 71 -1.74 7.80 12.90
CA ASP A 71 -2.48 7.13 13.96
C ASP A 71 -2.76 8.16 15.08
N GLN A 72 -3.99 8.17 15.60
CA GLN A 72 -4.41 9.06 16.71
C GLN A 72 -4.11 10.56 16.52
N GLY A 73 -4.19 11.06 15.28
CA GLY A 73 -3.99 12.49 14.98
C GLY A 73 -2.53 12.96 15.04
N ARG A 74 -1.57 12.07 15.28
CA ARG A 74 -0.12 12.39 15.24
C ARG A 74 0.49 11.81 13.97
N THR A 75 1.23 12.67 13.26
CA THR A 75 1.92 12.31 12.03
C THR A 75 3.39 12.09 12.33
N THR A 76 3.93 10.93 11.98
CA THR A 76 5.39 10.78 11.77
C THR A 76 5.73 11.48 10.45
N PRO A 77 6.77 12.33 10.35
CA PRO A 77 7.03 13.14 9.16
C PRO A 77 7.06 12.27 7.89
N PRO A 78 6.55 12.79 6.76
CA PRO A 78 6.42 12.00 5.55
C PRO A 78 7.80 11.62 5.05
N THR A 79 8.16 10.35 5.18
CA THR A 79 9.16 9.76 4.30
C THR A 79 8.50 9.74 2.93
N ARG A 80 9.10 10.39 1.93
CA ARG A 80 8.79 10.07 0.52
C ARG A 80 8.76 8.54 0.44
N CYS A 81 7.79 7.94 -0.23
CA CYS A 81 7.97 6.55 -0.62
C CYS A 81 9.21 6.54 -1.52
N LEU A 82 10.37 6.30 -0.90
CA LEU A 82 11.61 6.03 -1.58
C LEU A 82 11.32 4.71 -2.27
N SER A 83 10.83 4.78 -3.51
CA SER A 83 11.18 3.75 -4.47
C SER A 83 12.68 3.58 -4.32
N ALA A 84 13.12 2.33 -4.21
CA ALA A 84 14.45 1.89 -4.54
C ALA A 84 14.97 2.65 -5.79
N THR A 85 15.53 3.83 -5.58
CA THR A 85 16.22 4.66 -6.54
C THR A 85 17.61 4.81 -5.95
N SER A 86 18.45 3.88 -6.37
CA SER A 86 19.89 4.07 -6.34
C SER A 86 20.21 5.39 -7.06
N SER A 87 20.53 6.44 -6.30
CA SER A 87 21.84 7.10 -6.35
C SER A 87 21.76 8.48 -5.71
N SER A 88 22.49 8.66 -4.62
CA SER A 88 23.53 9.70 -4.57
C SER A 88 24.53 9.33 -3.48
N ALA A 89 25.31 8.27 -3.75
CA ALA A 89 26.71 8.33 -3.35
C ALA A 89 27.45 9.12 -4.43
N SER A 90 28.24 10.11 -4.00
CA SER A 90 29.17 10.92 -4.78
C SER A 90 28.60 12.07 -5.64
N ARG A 91 28.53 13.26 -5.02
CA ARG A 91 29.18 14.47 -5.55
C ARG A 91 29.71 15.31 -4.37
N ALA A 92 31.04 15.39 -4.29
CA ALA A 92 31.90 16.24 -3.44
C ALA A 92 31.83 16.02 -1.92
#